data_AF-A0A5B7JG60-F1
#
_entry.id   AF-A0A5B7JG60-F1
#
_cell.length_a   1.000
_cell.length_b   1.000
_cell.length_c   1.000
_cell.angle_alpha   90.00
_cell.angle_beta   90.00
_cell.angle_gamma   90.00
#
_symmetry.space_group_name_H-M   'P 1'
#
loop_
_entity.id
_entity.type
_entity.pdbx_description
1 polymer ?
#
loop_
_entity_poly.entity_id
_entity_poly.type
_entity_poly.pdbx_seq_one_letter_code
_entity_poly.pdbx_strand_id
1 'polypeptide(L)'
;MYKSDLESVGGLDTSILGWGGEDVDLYEKVLKSKIQIFRAADPGLTHVFHHVACDHNLEASQYQMCQGTRYSTYGAAHALVKTIIENPDILTYRRSHR
;
A
#
# COMPACT_ATOMS: atom_id res chain seq x y z
N MET A 1 -6.42 18.04 -6.37
CA MET A 1 -7.85 17.96 -6.00
C MET A 1 -8.22 19.27 -5.30
N TYR A 2 -9.31 19.92 -5.71
CA TYR A 2 -9.79 21.11 -5.01
C TYR A 2 -10.60 20.71 -3.77
N LYS A 3 -10.68 21.60 -2.77
CA LYS A 3 -11.51 21.37 -1.57
C LYS A 3 -12.96 21.05 -1.93
N SER A 4 -13.52 21.80 -2.90
CA SER A 4 -14.87 21.58 -3.41
C SER A 4 -15.07 20.18 -4.00
N ASP A 5 -14.06 19.62 -4.67
CA ASP A 5 -14.13 18.27 -5.24
C ASP A 5 -14.22 17.24 -4.11
N LEU A 6 -13.36 17.38 -3.09
CA LEU A 6 -13.33 16.49 -1.92
C LEU A 6 -14.66 16.53 -1.17
N GLU A 7 -15.21 17.72 -0.93
CA GLU A 7 -16.52 17.89 -0.29
C GLU A 7 -17.65 17.30 -1.15
N SER A 8 -17.58 17.46 -2.49
CA SER A 8 -18.63 16.97 -3.39
C SER A 8 -18.77 15.44 -3.44
N VAL A 9 -17.69 14.71 -3.14
CA VAL A 9 -17.69 13.24 -3.09
C VAL A 9 -17.89 12.71 -1.67
N GLY A 10 -18.14 13.59 -0.68
CA GLY A 10 -18.39 13.22 0.71
C GLY A 10 -17.14 13.06 1.57
N GLY A 11 -15.95 13.43 1.08
CA GLY A 11 -14.70 13.38 1.83
C GLY A 11 -14.20 11.98 2.15
N LEU A 12 -13.10 11.94 2.93
CA LEU A 12 -12.56 10.72 3.53
C LEU A 12 -13.54 10.18 4.57
N ASP A 13 -13.72 8.85 4.61
CA ASP A 13 -14.41 8.21 5.73
C ASP A 13 -13.50 8.18 6.97
N THR A 14 -13.70 9.13 7.87
CA THR A 14 -12.92 9.24 9.13
C THR A 14 -13.37 8.26 10.21
N SER A 15 -14.38 7.43 9.94
CA SER A 15 -14.74 6.33 10.85
C SER A 15 -13.86 5.10 10.67
N ILE A 16 -13.09 5.04 9.58
CA ILE A 16 -12.05 4.03 9.36
C ILE A 16 -10.88 4.36 10.30
N LEU A 17 -10.63 3.45 11.24
CA LEU A 17 -9.55 3.55 12.21
C LEU A 17 -8.49 2.48 11.91
N GLY A 18 -7.26 2.72 12.35
CA GLY A 18 -6.16 1.78 12.14
C GLY A 18 -5.47 1.97 10.79
N TRP A 19 -5.20 0.85 10.09
CA TRP A 19 -4.42 0.86 8.86
C TRP A 19 -5.29 0.80 7.61
N GLY A 20 -5.29 1.90 6.86
CA GLY A 20 -5.73 1.97 5.47
C GLY A 20 -7.22 1.81 5.23
N GLY A 21 -7.62 2.11 4.00
CA GLY A 21 -8.98 1.95 3.49
C GLY A 21 -9.70 3.27 3.28
N GLU A 22 -9.31 4.33 3.99
CA GLU A 22 -9.88 5.67 3.83
C GLU A 22 -9.56 6.28 2.46
N ASP A 23 -8.36 6.02 1.97
CA ASP A 23 -7.87 6.44 0.66
C ASP A 23 -8.50 5.61 -0.47
N VAL A 24 -8.70 4.30 -0.25
CA VAL A 24 -9.41 3.40 -1.17
C VAL A 24 -10.89 3.79 -1.28
N ASP A 25 -11.56 4.07 -0.16
CA ASP A 25 -12.94 4.56 -0.15
C ASP A 25 -13.08 5.89 -0.90
N LEU A 26 -12.18 6.85 -0.65
CA LEU A 26 -12.16 8.11 -1.39
C LEU A 26 -11.93 7.88 -2.89
N TYR A 27 -11.01 6.98 -3.26
CA TYR A 27 -10.76 6.63 -4.65
C TYR A 27 -12.03 6.08 -5.33
N GLU A 28 -12.74 5.16 -4.68
CA GLU A 28 -14.00 4.60 -5.17
C GLU A 28 -15.12 5.64 -5.30
N LYS A 29 -15.23 6.56 -4.34
CA LYS A 29 -16.17 7.70 -4.40
C LYS A 29 -15.87 8.62 -5.58
N VAL A 30 -14.59 8.94 -5.80
CA VAL A 30 -14.14 9.78 -6.93
C VAL A 30 -14.41 9.08 -8.27
N LEU A 31 -14.16 7.77 -8.38
CA LEU A 31 -14.46 6.99 -9.59
C LEU A 31 -15.94 7.02 -10.00
N LYS A 32 -16.85 7.09 -9.03
CA LYS A 32 -18.31 7.15 -9.25
C LYS A 32 -18.83 8.56 -9.51
N SER A 33 -17.97 9.57 -9.41
CA SER A 33 -18.32 10.98 -9.60
C SER A 33 -18.11 11.43 -11.06
N LYS A 34 -18.32 12.73 -11.33
CA LYS A 34 -18.01 13.36 -12.63
C LYS A 34 -16.62 14.02 -12.66
N ILE A 35 -15.80 13.84 -11.63
CA ILE A 35 -14.46 14.43 -11.54
C ILE A 35 -13.54 13.72 -12.53
N GLN A 36 -12.84 14.50 -13.36
CA GLN A 36 -11.82 13.95 -14.26
C GLN A 36 -10.58 13.54 -13.47
N ILE A 37 -10.18 12.28 -13.62
CA ILE A 37 -8.99 11.72 -12.96
C ILE A 37 -7.76 11.98 -13.82
N PHE A 38 -6.69 12.46 -13.17
CA PHE A 38 -5.37 12.62 -13.76
C PHE A 38 -4.34 11.87 -12.93
N ARG A 39 -3.40 11.20 -13.60
CA ARG A 39 -2.25 10.51 -12.97
C ARG A 39 -0.97 10.96 -13.65
N ALA A 40 0.02 11.32 -12.84
CA ALA A 40 1.38 11.62 -13.29
C ALA A 40 2.39 11.03 -12.31
N ALA A 41 3.53 10.60 -12.83
CA ALA A 41 4.68 10.28 -11.99
C ALA A 41 5.28 11.59 -11.48
N ASP A 42 5.49 11.69 -10.17
CA ASP A 42 6.21 12.81 -9.55
C ASP A 42 7.64 12.34 -9.24
N PRO A 43 8.67 12.85 -9.95
CA PRO A 43 10.06 12.48 -9.68
C PRO A 43 10.57 12.87 -8.29
N GLY A 44 9.92 13.84 -7.63
CA GLY A 44 10.22 14.24 -6.27
C GLY A 44 9.58 13.34 -5.21
N LEU A 45 8.63 12.48 -5.59
CA LEU A 45 7.95 11.58 -4.68
C LEU A 45 8.82 10.35 -4.40
N THR A 46 9.67 10.46 -3.37
CA THR A 46 10.49 9.35 -2.87
C THR A 46 9.94 8.87 -1.52
N HIS A 47 9.71 7.57 -1.37
CA HIS A 47 9.40 6.98 -0.08
C HIS A 47 10.70 6.78 0.71
N VAL A 48 10.91 7.59 1.75
CA VAL A 48 12.01 7.37 2.70
C VAL A 48 11.67 6.16 3.56
N PHE A 49 12.53 5.15 3.53
CA PHE A 49 12.31 3.91 4.26
C PHE A 49 12.09 4.15 5.77
N HIS A 50 11.06 3.51 6.31
CA HIS A 50 10.83 3.37 7.74
C HIS A 50 10.25 1.99 8.04
N HIS A 51 10.43 1.50 9.26
CA HIS A 51 9.83 0.23 9.66
C HIS A 51 8.29 0.34 9.65
N VAL A 52 7.62 -0.67 9.09
CA VAL A 52 6.16 -0.80 9.11
C VAL A 52 5.79 -1.89 10.12
N ALA A 53 5.13 -1.49 11.21
CA ALA A 53 4.59 -2.40 12.21
C ALA A 53 3.08 -2.60 11.98
N CYS A 54 2.67 -3.82 11.68
CA CYS A 54 1.26 -4.16 11.46
C CYS A 54 0.65 -4.70 12.74
N ASP A 55 -0.36 -3.99 13.28
CA ASP A 55 -1.08 -4.40 14.48
C ASP A 55 -1.94 -5.64 14.19
N HIS A 56 -1.81 -6.67 15.03
CA HIS A 56 -2.56 -7.92 14.92
C HIS A 56 -4.04 -7.78 15.28
N ASN A 57 -4.44 -6.67 15.91
CA ASN A 57 -5.84 -6.37 16.24
C ASN A 57 -6.59 -5.69 15.08
N LEU A 58 -5.92 -5.39 13.96
CA LEU A 58 -6.58 -4.86 12.77
C LEU A 58 -7.60 -5.84 12.22
N GLU A 59 -8.61 -5.32 11.55
CA GLU A 59 -9.50 -6.14 10.72
C GLU A 59 -8.67 -6.89 9.66
N ALA A 60 -9.11 -8.09 9.29
CA ALA A 60 -8.32 -8.99 8.47
C ALA A 60 -7.86 -8.34 7.15
N SER A 61 -8.72 -7.58 6.47
CA SER A 61 -8.35 -6.88 5.24
C SER A 61 -7.30 -5.79 5.49
N GLN A 62 -7.46 -4.98 6.54
CA GLN A 62 -6.50 -3.94 6.93
C GLN A 62 -5.13 -4.53 7.29
N TYR A 63 -5.10 -5.64 8.03
CA TYR A 63 -3.88 -6.36 8.35
C TYR A 63 -3.16 -6.86 7.08
N GLN A 64 -3.89 -7.43 6.12
CA GLN A 64 -3.31 -7.86 4.85
C GLN A 64 -2.78 -6.69 4.02
N MET A 65 -3.50 -5.57 3.98
CA MET A 65 -3.01 -4.35 3.32
C MET A 65 -1.70 -3.85 3.96
N CYS A 66 -1.63 -3.82 5.29
CA CYS A 66 -0.43 -3.42 6.01
C CYS A 66 0.77 -4.30 5.65
N GLN A 67 0.56 -5.63 5.69
CA GLN A 67 1.61 -6.58 5.36
C GLN A 67 2.05 -6.44 3.89
N GLY A 68 1.10 -6.22 2.97
CA GLY A 68 1.39 -5.94 1.57
C GLY A 68 2.28 -4.71 1.39
N THR A 69 1.95 -3.60 2.04
CA THR A 69 2.76 -2.37 2.03
C THR A 69 4.13 -2.60 2.67
N ARG A 70 4.20 -3.31 3.81
CA ARG A 70 5.48 -3.66 4.44
C ARG A 70 6.39 -4.41 3.47
N TYR A 71 5.88 -5.43 2.79
CA TYR A 71 6.69 -6.21 1.85
C TYR A 71 7.06 -5.41 0.60
N SER A 72 6.19 -4.52 0.10
CA SER A 72 6.51 -3.68 -1.06
C SER A 72 7.62 -2.67 -0.77
N THR A 73 7.81 -2.25 0.48
CA THR A 73 8.91 -1.36 0.87
C THR A 73 10.29 -2.02 0.94
N TYR A 74 10.38 -3.35 0.94
CA TYR A 74 11.68 -4.03 1.04
C TYR A 74 12.52 -3.99 -0.24
N GLY A 75 11.91 -3.68 -1.37
CA GLY A 75 12.63 -3.50 -2.62
C GLY A 75 11.74 -3.72 -3.82
N ALA A 76 12.20 -3.19 -4.97
CA ALA A 76 11.50 -3.41 -6.22
C ALA A 76 11.49 -4.90 -6.57
N ALA A 77 10.38 -5.39 -7.13
CA ALA A 77 10.21 -6.80 -7.47
C ALA A 77 11.34 -7.36 -8.33
N HIS A 78 11.86 -6.57 -9.28
CA HIS A 78 12.99 -6.99 -10.12
C HIS A 78 14.28 -7.20 -9.32
N ALA A 79 14.55 -6.34 -8.33
CA ALA A 79 15.71 -6.46 -7.47
C ALA A 79 15.56 -7.70 -6.57
N LEU A 80 14.37 -7.93 -6.02
CA LEU A 80 14.08 -9.10 -5.22
C LEU A 80 14.21 -10.40 -6.03
N VAL A 81 13.66 -10.44 -7.25
CA VAL A 81 13.78 -11.59 -8.17
C VAL A 81 15.24 -11.85 -8.51
N LYS A 82 16.02 -10.80 -8.83
CA LYS A 82 17.45 -10.92 -9.09
C LYS A 82 18.17 -11.53 -7.89
N THR A 83 17.92 -11.02 -6.68
CA THR A 83 18.52 -11.57 -5.44
C THR A 83 18.17 -13.04 -5.24
N ILE A 84 16.93 -13.46 -5.49
CA ILE A 84 16.51 -14.87 -5.37
C ILE A 84 17.22 -15.74 -6.41
N ILE A 85 17.31 -15.29 -7.66
CA ILE A 85 18.01 -16.03 -8.73
C ILE A 85 19.50 -16.18 -8.41
N GLU A 86 20.12 -15.13 -7.89
CA GLU A 86 21.54 -15.13 -7.48
C GLU A 86 21.79 -15.96 -6.21
N ASN A 87 20.76 -16.22 -5.40
CA ASN A 87 20.85 -16.92 -4.12
C ASN A 87 19.74 -17.99 -3.99
N PRO A 88 19.80 -19.10 -4.75
CA PRO A 88 18.74 -20.10 -4.81
C PRO A 88 18.45 -20.79 -3.46
N ASP A 89 19.42 -20.80 -2.54
CA ASP A 89 19.27 -21.34 -1.19
C ASP A 89 18.19 -20.62 -0.35
N ILE A 90 17.84 -19.38 -0.70
CA ILE A 90 16.74 -18.64 -0.06
C ILE A 90 15.42 -19.43 -0.16
N LEU A 91 15.19 -20.14 -1.27
CA LEU A 91 13.97 -20.92 -1.49
C LEU A 91 13.93 -22.21 -0.65
N THR A 92 15.08 -22.70 -0.20
CA THR A 92 15.21 -23.94 0.58
C THR A 92 15.42 -23.68 2.07
N TYR A 93 15.69 -22.43 2.47
CA TYR A 93 15.98 -22.02 3.86
C TYR A 93 15.00 -22.58 4.90
N ARG A 94 13.69 -22.53 4.62
CA ARG A 94 12.65 -23.00 5.55
C ARG A 94 12.53 -24.53 5.62
N ARG A 95 13.10 -25.25 4.65
CA ARG A 95 13.13 -26.72 4.59
C ARG A 95 14.36 -27.30 5.30
N SER A 96 15.47 -26.56 5.34
CA SER A 96 16.72 -26.99 5.97
C SER A 96 16.80 -26.71 7.48
N HIS A 97 15.94 -25.83 8.01
CA HIS A 97 15.90 -25.45 9.42
C HIS A 97 14.60 -25.90 10.12
N ARG A 98 14.11 -27.09 9.75
CA ARG A 98 13.10 -27.85 10.49
C ARG A 98 13.71 -29.10 11.10
#